data_AF-A0A2M6VFB9-F1
#
_entry.id   AF-A0A2M6VFB9-F1
#
_cell.length_a   1.000
_cell.length_b   1.000
_cell.length_c   1.000
_cell.angle_alpha   90.00
_cell.angle_beta   90.00
_cell.angle_gamma   90.00
#
_symmetry.space_group_name_H-M   'P 1'
#
loop_
_entity.id
_entity.type
_entity.pdbx_description
1 polymer ?
#
loop_
_entity_poly.entity_id
_entity_poly.type
_entity_poly.pdbx_seq_one_letter_code
_entity_poly.pdbx_strand_id
1 'polypeptide(L)'
;MPVDWKIRAFFNLGMKAVSESAFRLPQFFQQETDMANLRMGYIGKSFSMGILGIVGTLVACGGGGITSTEASVATPPSPYILFASSFLGKAGASGNPWVISGEGGDVYSFESAGFAYNWGLQNDAARIERQAVGNQYAHSAAITSADYFGFSFKAPANGTVNASQSGTLVISMGNGAASNVNSHNTFVIDIQGGTQDSSTYAWSNQCSVDQVLDNSTNNTYGLKTYRIALSGLTCSAGTLAALKADIKQISVKVVGGKEPTKDSSTANNSTLMQVSYIGFAL
;
A
#
# COMPACT_ATOMS: atom_id res chain seq x y z
N MET A 1 79.12 -2.41 -16.06
CA MET A 1 80.04 -3.57 -16.10
C MET A 1 80.85 -3.53 -14.81
N PRO A 2 81.16 -4.65 -14.13
CA PRO A 2 80.62 -6.04 -14.21
C PRO A 2 79.24 -6.16 -13.47
N VAL A 3 78.36 -7.20 -13.47
CA VAL A 3 78.37 -8.69 -13.68
C VAL A 3 78.64 -9.50 -12.39
N ASP A 4 77.84 -10.49 -11.94
CA ASP A 4 76.44 -10.94 -12.22
C ASP A 4 75.67 -11.24 -10.88
N TRP A 5 75.22 -12.42 -10.39
CA TRP A 5 75.25 -13.86 -10.77
C TRP A 5 73.99 -14.66 -10.28
N LYS A 6 73.03 -14.97 -11.17
CA LYS A 6 72.05 -16.11 -11.11
C LYS A 6 71.00 -16.15 -9.96
N ILE A 7 69.91 -16.95 -9.96
CA ILE A 7 69.46 -18.17 -10.70
C ILE A 7 67.97 -18.08 -11.15
N ARG A 8 67.47 -19.00 -12.02
CA ARG A 8 66.06 -19.08 -12.51
C ARG A 8 65.39 -20.45 -12.28
N ALA A 9 64.06 -20.47 -12.18
CA ALA A 9 63.15 -21.57 -12.60
C ALA A 9 61.78 -20.94 -13.00
N PHE A 10 61.32 -20.96 -14.27
CA PHE A 10 60.60 -22.03 -15.01
C PHE A 10 59.22 -22.38 -14.37
N PHE A 11 58.07 -21.97 -14.96
CA PHE A 11 57.25 -22.65 -16.00
C PHE A 11 56.43 -23.87 -15.44
N ASN A 12 55.19 -24.22 -15.85
CA ASN A 12 54.39 -23.87 -17.05
C ASN A 12 52.84 -24.00 -16.85
N LEU A 13 52.08 -23.59 -17.88
CA LEU A 13 50.66 -23.81 -18.28
C LEU A 13 49.86 -25.00 -17.69
N GLY A 14 48.52 -24.85 -17.66
CA GLY A 14 47.57 -25.96 -17.44
C GLY A 14 46.07 -25.65 -17.55
N MET A 15 45.55 -25.23 -18.73
CA MET A 15 44.09 -25.20 -18.97
C MET A 15 43.55 -26.59 -19.36
N LYS A 16 42.46 -27.05 -18.72
CA LYS A 16 41.45 -27.91 -19.36
C LYS A 16 40.12 -27.91 -18.60
N ALA A 17 39.05 -28.30 -19.28
CA ALA A 17 37.67 -28.30 -18.78
C ALA A 17 36.96 -29.62 -19.11
N VAL A 18 35.68 -29.71 -18.73
CA VAL A 18 34.67 -30.75 -19.06
C VAL A 18 34.77 -32.07 -18.29
N SER A 19 33.76 -32.34 -17.45
CA SER A 19 32.84 -33.49 -17.65
C SER A 19 31.61 -33.37 -16.74
N GLU A 20 30.43 -33.71 -17.26
CA GLU A 20 29.26 -34.02 -16.45
C GLU A 20 29.36 -35.44 -15.87
N SER A 21 28.61 -35.71 -14.80
CA SER A 21 27.97 -37.01 -14.54
C SER A 21 26.96 -36.86 -13.40
N ALA A 22 25.80 -37.53 -13.51
CA ALA A 22 24.68 -37.37 -12.57
C ALA A 22 24.36 -38.69 -11.87
N PHE A 23 23.98 -38.66 -10.58
CA PHE A 23 23.34 -39.82 -9.94
C PHE A 23 22.46 -39.50 -8.71
N ARG A 24 21.17 -39.85 -8.85
CA ARG A 24 20.19 -40.33 -7.83
C ARG A 24 19.77 -39.46 -6.62
N LEU A 25 18.44 -39.27 -6.58
CA LEU A 25 17.62 -39.14 -5.36
C LEU A 25 17.72 -40.38 -4.44
N PRO A 26 17.23 -40.25 -3.20
CA PRO A 26 16.13 -41.14 -2.81
C PRO A 26 14.90 -40.40 -2.24
N GLN A 27 13.72 -40.81 -2.69
CA GLN A 27 12.49 -40.85 -1.87
C GLN A 27 12.55 -42.14 -1.03
N PHE A 28 11.76 -42.42 0.02
CA PHE A 28 10.49 -41.90 0.54
C PHE A 28 10.49 -42.11 2.07
N PHE A 29 9.73 -41.31 2.81
CA PHE A 29 8.60 -41.82 3.62
C PHE A 29 7.73 -40.66 4.12
N GLN A 30 6.41 -40.89 4.19
CA GLN A 30 5.44 -39.91 4.69
C GLN A 30 5.22 -40.08 6.20
N GLN A 31 4.99 -38.96 6.89
CA GLN A 31 3.93 -38.90 7.89
C GLN A 31 3.30 -37.51 7.86
N GLU A 32 1.98 -37.46 7.70
CA GLU A 32 1.20 -36.23 7.80
C GLU A 32 0.83 -35.96 9.26
N THR A 33 0.99 -34.72 9.69
CA THR A 33 0.11 -34.09 10.69
C THR A 33 -0.14 -32.64 10.27
N ASP A 34 -1.39 -32.20 10.41
CA ASP A 34 -1.83 -30.88 9.98
C ASP A 34 -1.07 -29.72 10.64
N MET A 35 -0.51 -28.84 9.80
CA MET A 35 -0.66 -27.39 10.00
C MET A 35 -0.67 -26.69 8.64
N ALA A 36 -1.86 -26.22 8.23
CA ALA A 36 -2.06 -25.48 7.00
C ALA A 36 -1.34 -24.12 7.05
N ASN A 37 -0.11 -24.09 6.57
CA ASN A 37 0.68 -22.87 6.38
C ASN A 37 0.04 -22.00 5.29
N LEU A 38 -0.93 -21.16 5.67
CA LEU A 38 -1.51 -20.09 4.86
C LEU A 38 -0.47 -19.00 4.58
N ARG A 39 0.51 -19.32 3.75
CA ARG A 39 1.42 -18.34 3.14
C ARG A 39 0.56 -17.36 2.33
N MET A 40 0.54 -16.10 2.75
CA MET A 40 -0.09 -15.02 1.99
C MET A 40 0.45 -15.03 0.56
N GLY A 41 -0.43 -15.28 -0.40
CA GLY A 41 -0.09 -15.31 -1.82
C GLY A 41 0.42 -13.95 -2.28
N TYR A 42 1.57 -13.96 -2.97
CA TYR A 42 2.19 -12.76 -3.52
C TYR A 42 1.32 -12.22 -4.66
N ILE A 43 0.57 -11.13 -4.45
CA ILE A 43 -0.14 -10.42 -5.54
C ILE A 43 0.88 -9.53 -6.30
N GLY A 44 1.92 -10.18 -6.84
CA GLY A 44 2.88 -9.57 -7.73
C GLY A 44 2.42 -9.74 -9.18
N LYS A 45 1.88 -8.68 -9.79
CA LYS A 45 1.63 -8.66 -11.23
C LYS A 45 2.98 -8.60 -11.96
N SER A 46 3.39 -9.74 -12.53
CA SER A 46 4.64 -9.89 -13.27
C SER A 46 4.58 -9.18 -14.63
N PHE A 47 4.97 -7.90 -14.66
CA PHE A 47 5.19 -7.14 -15.89
C PHE A 47 6.48 -7.58 -16.61
N SER A 48 6.47 -8.77 -17.19
CA SER A 48 7.45 -9.14 -18.21
C SER A 48 7.25 -8.28 -19.46
N MET A 49 8.23 -7.45 -19.81
CA MET A 49 8.18 -6.65 -21.03
C MET A 49 8.23 -7.54 -22.28
N GLY A 50 7.06 -7.77 -22.89
CA GLY A 50 6.91 -8.37 -24.21
C GLY A 50 5.81 -7.64 -24.98
N ILE A 51 6.17 -6.96 -26.06
CA ILE A 51 5.20 -6.22 -26.88
C ILE A 51 4.51 -7.20 -27.84
N LEU A 52 3.35 -7.71 -27.45
CA LEU A 52 2.25 -7.99 -28.38
C LEU A 52 0.91 -8.00 -27.62
N GLY A 53 -0.13 -7.46 -28.26
CA GLY A 53 -1.34 -7.04 -27.55
C GLY A 53 -2.34 -8.14 -27.26
N ILE A 54 -2.98 -8.07 -26.08
CA ILE A 54 -4.31 -8.64 -25.83
C ILE A 54 -5.21 -7.51 -25.32
N VAL A 55 -6.29 -7.23 -26.04
CA VAL A 55 -7.35 -6.32 -25.58
C VAL A 55 -8.21 -7.08 -24.56
N GLY A 56 -7.75 -7.10 -23.31
CA GLY A 56 -8.45 -7.70 -22.18
C GLY A 56 -9.31 -6.67 -21.46
N THR A 57 -10.57 -6.52 -21.86
CA THR A 57 -11.55 -5.69 -21.14
C THR A 57 -11.79 -6.24 -19.74
N LEU A 58 -11.44 -5.50 -18.69
CA LEU A 58 -11.96 -5.79 -17.35
C LEU A 58 -13.49 -5.58 -17.38
N VAL A 59 -14.23 -6.68 -17.24
CA VAL A 59 -15.68 -6.64 -17.10
C VAL A 59 -16.02 -6.09 -15.71
N ALA A 60 -16.46 -4.83 -15.67
CA ALA A 60 -17.17 -4.32 -14.50
C ALA A 60 -18.46 -5.15 -14.30
N CYS A 61 -18.77 -5.52 -13.05
CA CYS A 61 -19.97 -6.28 -12.76
C CYS A 61 -21.22 -5.39 -12.94
N GLY A 62 -21.80 -5.41 -14.15
CA GLY A 62 -22.81 -4.43 -14.57
C GLY A 62 -23.59 -4.84 -15.82
N GLY A 63 -24.26 -5.99 -15.78
CA GLY A 63 -25.42 -6.30 -16.64
C GLY A 63 -25.22 -6.26 -18.17
N GLY A 64 -24.49 -7.23 -18.73
CA GLY A 64 -24.43 -7.47 -20.18
C GLY A 64 -23.97 -8.90 -20.48
N GLY A 65 -24.80 -9.70 -21.16
CA GLY A 65 -24.57 -11.13 -21.31
C GLY A 65 -23.61 -11.51 -22.43
N ILE A 66 -22.64 -12.37 -22.12
CA ILE A 66 -21.94 -13.23 -23.08
C ILE A 66 -21.89 -14.66 -22.53
N THR A 67 -22.45 -15.61 -23.26
CA THR A 67 -22.56 -17.02 -22.84
C THR A 67 -21.34 -17.83 -23.26
N SER A 68 -20.30 -17.87 -22.41
CA SER A 68 -19.18 -18.80 -22.53
C SER A 68 -19.35 -19.97 -21.56
N THR A 69 -19.94 -21.07 -22.02
CA THR A 69 -20.21 -22.26 -21.21
C THR A 69 -18.95 -23.11 -21.02
N GLU A 70 -18.09 -22.72 -20.07
CA GLU A 70 -17.25 -23.68 -19.33
C GLU A 70 -17.20 -23.29 -17.85
N ALA A 71 -17.89 -24.07 -17.01
CA ALA A 71 -17.80 -23.98 -15.56
C ALA A 71 -16.76 -24.97 -15.06
N SER A 72 -15.55 -24.49 -14.75
CA SER A 72 -14.56 -25.27 -14.00
C SER A 72 -13.95 -24.43 -12.88
N VAL A 73 -13.76 -25.06 -11.71
CA VAL A 73 -13.31 -24.46 -10.44
C VAL A 73 -14.15 -23.26 -9.98
N ALA A 74 -15.10 -23.52 -9.09
CA ALA A 74 -15.69 -22.48 -8.26
C ALA A 74 -14.60 -21.95 -7.29
N THR A 75 -13.83 -20.95 -7.73
CA THR A 75 -12.92 -20.20 -6.87
C THR A 75 -13.73 -19.69 -5.68
N PRO A 76 -13.39 -20.03 -4.42
CA PRO A 76 -14.14 -19.54 -3.27
C PRO A 76 -14.12 -18.00 -3.29
N PRO A 77 -15.24 -17.33 -2.98
CA PRO A 77 -15.31 -15.88 -3.01
C PRO A 77 -14.20 -15.32 -2.11
N SER A 78 -13.47 -14.32 -2.62
CA SER A 78 -12.36 -13.72 -1.91
C SER A 78 -12.79 -13.34 -0.48
N PRO A 79 -12.08 -13.82 0.57
CA PRO A 79 -12.37 -13.42 1.95
C PRO A 79 -12.02 -11.95 2.22
N TYR A 80 -11.60 -11.20 1.19
CA TYR A 80 -11.33 -9.77 1.23
C TYR A 80 -12.10 -9.04 0.12
N ILE A 81 -12.81 -7.98 0.50
CA ILE A 81 -13.33 -6.95 -0.40
C ILE A 81 -12.20 -5.93 -0.62
N LEU A 82 -11.71 -5.79 -1.85
CA LEU A 82 -10.63 -4.85 -2.17
C LEU A 82 -11.22 -3.44 -2.38
N PHE A 83 -10.61 -2.43 -1.76
CA PHE A 83 -11.08 -1.04 -1.84
C PHE A 83 -10.11 -0.16 -2.63
N ALA A 84 -8.80 -0.28 -2.37
CA ALA A 84 -7.75 0.43 -3.10
C ALA A 84 -6.43 -0.37 -3.15
N SER A 85 -5.80 -0.48 -4.32
CA SER A 85 -4.44 -0.98 -4.51
C SER A 85 -3.82 -0.42 -5.80
N SER A 86 -2.56 -0.82 -6.13
CA SER A 86 -1.90 -0.62 -7.44
C SER A 86 -2.10 0.77 -8.08
N PHE A 87 -1.39 1.77 -7.54
CA PHE A 87 -1.64 3.18 -7.85
C PHE A 87 -0.90 3.71 -9.09
N LEU A 88 -1.60 4.47 -9.93
CA LEU A 88 -1.07 5.14 -11.13
C LEU A 88 -1.48 6.62 -11.20
N GLY A 89 -0.64 7.47 -11.79
CA GLY A 89 -0.93 8.88 -12.03
C GLY A 89 -2.09 9.04 -13.01
N LYS A 90 -3.04 9.93 -12.69
CA LYS A 90 -4.22 10.15 -13.54
C LYS A 90 -3.82 10.98 -14.76
N ALA A 91 -3.93 10.38 -15.96
CA ALA A 91 -3.51 11.02 -17.20
C ALA A 91 -4.24 12.36 -17.44
N GLY A 92 -3.50 13.40 -17.82
CA GLY A 92 -4.05 14.75 -18.05
C GLY A 92 -4.37 15.56 -16.78
N ALA A 93 -4.04 15.06 -15.58
CA ALA A 93 -4.21 15.81 -14.34
C ALA A 93 -3.30 17.05 -14.27
N SER A 94 -3.87 18.18 -13.83
CA SER A 94 -3.14 19.38 -13.42
C SER A 94 -3.33 19.62 -11.92
N GLY A 95 -2.24 19.52 -11.15
CA GLY A 95 -2.29 19.51 -9.69
C GLY A 95 -1.60 18.28 -9.10
N ASN A 96 -1.32 18.31 -7.80
CA ASN A 96 -0.33 17.42 -7.19
C ASN A 96 -0.89 16.66 -5.97
N PRO A 97 -0.57 15.37 -5.84
CA PRO A 97 -0.78 14.32 -6.85
C PRO A 97 -2.26 13.90 -6.98
N TRP A 98 -2.76 13.83 -8.22
CA TRP A 98 -4.01 13.15 -8.56
C TRP A 98 -3.71 11.79 -9.19
N VAL A 99 -4.22 10.74 -8.55
CA VAL A 99 -3.86 9.33 -8.75
C VAL A 99 -5.16 8.52 -8.89
N ILE A 100 -5.08 7.34 -9.48
CA ILE A 100 -6.17 6.36 -9.53
C ILE A 100 -5.67 5.00 -9.01
N SER A 101 -6.54 4.29 -8.30
CA SER A 101 -6.28 2.91 -7.86
C SER A 101 -6.56 1.89 -8.97
N GLY A 102 -6.07 0.66 -8.82
CA GLY A 102 -6.33 -0.44 -9.77
C GLY A 102 -7.81 -0.85 -9.86
N GLU A 103 -8.62 -0.42 -8.90
CA GLU A 103 -10.07 -0.59 -8.80
C GLU A 103 -10.85 0.63 -9.36
N GLY A 104 -10.14 1.62 -9.89
CA GLY A 104 -10.73 2.82 -10.51
C GLY A 104 -11.22 3.88 -9.53
N GLY A 105 -10.86 3.81 -8.24
CA GLY A 105 -11.15 4.89 -7.28
C GLY A 105 -10.14 6.03 -7.41
N ASP A 106 -10.62 7.27 -7.43
CA ASP A 106 -9.75 8.44 -7.40
C ASP A 106 -9.04 8.58 -6.05
N VAL A 107 -7.75 8.91 -6.12
CA VAL A 107 -6.86 9.11 -4.98
C VAL A 107 -6.25 10.50 -5.06
N TYR A 108 -6.31 11.24 -3.96
CA TYR A 108 -5.77 12.60 -3.87
C TYR A 108 -5.09 12.82 -2.53
N SER A 109 -4.00 13.58 -2.52
CA SER A 109 -3.44 14.12 -1.28
C SER A 109 -4.18 15.39 -0.83
N PHE A 110 -3.99 15.76 0.43
CA PHE A 110 -4.47 17.01 1.00
C PHE A 110 -3.60 17.45 2.18
N GLU A 111 -3.55 18.76 2.46
CA GLU A 111 -2.81 19.33 3.58
C GLU A 111 -3.46 20.61 4.14
N SER A 112 -3.18 20.92 5.40
CA SER A 112 -3.46 22.21 6.05
C SER A 112 -2.25 23.16 5.95
N ALA A 113 -2.46 24.44 6.32
CA ALA A 113 -1.40 25.45 6.30
C ALA A 113 -0.23 25.17 7.26
N GLY A 114 -0.41 24.38 8.33
CA GLY A 114 0.66 23.98 9.24
C GLY A 114 1.69 23.00 8.67
N PHE A 115 1.41 22.37 7.52
CA PHE A 115 2.29 21.39 6.88
C PHE A 115 2.72 21.82 5.47
N ALA A 116 4.03 21.95 5.25
CA ALA A 116 4.59 22.19 3.93
C ALA A 116 4.88 20.85 3.22
N TYR A 117 4.41 20.69 1.97
CA TYR A 117 4.85 19.60 1.10
C TYR A 117 6.35 19.72 0.80
N ASN A 118 7.07 18.59 0.85
CA ASN A 118 8.51 18.52 0.57
C ASN A 118 8.78 17.73 -0.73
N TRP A 119 8.44 16.43 -0.76
CA TRP A 119 8.56 15.56 -1.93
C TRP A 119 7.59 14.37 -1.84
N GLY A 120 7.52 13.50 -2.85
CA GLY A 120 6.68 12.30 -2.81
C GLY A 120 6.96 11.30 -3.93
N LEU A 121 6.17 10.22 -3.98
CA LEU A 121 6.20 9.19 -5.03
C LEU A 121 5.54 9.72 -6.31
N GLN A 122 6.23 10.66 -6.96
CA GLN A 122 5.68 11.51 -8.02
C GLN A 122 5.50 10.79 -9.37
N ASN A 123 6.33 9.80 -9.68
CA ASN A 123 6.25 9.04 -10.94
C ASN A 123 5.68 7.62 -10.73
N ASP A 124 5.18 7.03 -11.81
CA ASP A 124 4.57 5.69 -11.75
C ASP A 124 5.57 4.57 -11.49
N ALA A 125 6.83 4.72 -11.90
CA ALA A 125 7.85 3.71 -11.61
C ALA A 125 8.01 3.49 -10.09
N ALA A 126 8.09 4.57 -9.32
CA ALA A 126 8.16 4.52 -7.85
C ALA A 126 6.85 4.03 -7.20
N ARG A 127 5.69 4.38 -7.77
CA ARG A 127 4.38 3.88 -7.30
C ARG A 127 4.21 2.39 -7.55
N ILE A 128 4.67 1.89 -8.70
CA ILE A 128 4.63 0.48 -9.11
C ILE A 128 5.65 -0.36 -8.32
N GLU A 129 6.89 0.12 -8.18
CA GLU A 129 7.96 -0.51 -7.39
C GLU A 129 7.53 -0.78 -5.95
N ARG A 130 6.85 0.20 -5.34
CA ARG A 130 6.41 0.15 -3.93
C ARG A 130 5.00 -0.38 -3.74
N GLN A 131 4.24 -0.52 -4.84
CA GLN A 131 2.77 -0.69 -4.85
C GLN A 131 2.09 0.30 -3.88
N ALA A 132 2.44 1.59 -3.95
CA ALA A 132 2.04 2.58 -2.95
C ALA A 132 1.95 4.02 -3.48
N VAL A 133 1.07 4.83 -2.87
CA VAL A 133 1.20 6.30 -2.86
C VAL A 133 2.01 6.74 -1.64
N GLY A 134 2.63 7.92 -1.72
CA GLY A 134 3.33 8.51 -0.58
C GLY A 134 3.80 9.93 -0.81
N ASN A 135 3.64 10.78 0.20
CA ASN A 135 4.10 12.16 0.24
C ASN A 135 4.83 12.42 1.57
N GLN A 136 5.94 13.16 1.51
CA GLN A 136 6.59 13.73 2.66
C GLN A 136 6.15 15.18 2.85
N TYR A 137 5.59 15.43 4.03
CA TYR A 137 5.30 16.77 4.53
C TYR A 137 6.22 17.10 5.69
N ALA A 138 6.39 18.39 5.97
CA ALA A 138 7.23 18.89 7.05
C ALA A 138 6.62 20.12 7.74
N HIS A 139 6.96 20.33 9.01
CA HIS A 139 6.70 21.57 9.73
C HIS A 139 7.93 22.01 10.54
N SER A 140 8.04 23.32 10.78
CA SER A 140 9.12 23.97 11.56
C SER A 140 8.58 24.95 12.62
N ALA A 141 7.26 24.98 12.80
CA ALA A 141 6.55 25.71 13.83
C ALA A 141 5.59 24.74 14.54
N ALA A 142 5.08 25.13 15.72
CA ALA A 142 4.11 24.31 16.43
C ALA A 142 2.79 24.21 15.65
N ILE A 143 2.26 23.00 15.52
CA ILE A 143 1.02 22.66 14.80
C ILE A 143 -0.11 22.30 15.77
N THR A 144 -1.35 22.33 15.28
CA THR A 144 -2.58 22.17 16.09
C THR A 144 -3.44 21.00 15.65
N SER A 145 -4.51 20.68 16.37
CA SER A 145 -5.51 19.68 15.94
C SER A 145 -6.38 20.12 14.75
N ALA A 146 -6.27 21.38 14.31
CA ALA A 146 -6.79 21.82 13.01
C ALA A 146 -5.84 21.48 11.86
N ASP A 147 -4.59 21.09 12.15
CA ASP A 147 -3.57 20.80 11.16
C ASP A 147 -3.48 19.31 10.83
N TYR A 148 -3.33 19.02 9.54
CA TYR A 148 -3.29 17.66 9.03
C TYR A 148 -2.65 17.60 7.65
N PHE A 149 -2.18 16.41 7.27
CA PHE A 149 -1.92 16.06 5.88
C PHE A 149 -2.29 14.60 5.65
N GLY A 150 -2.70 14.24 4.43
CA GLY A 150 -3.29 12.93 4.18
C GLY A 150 -3.37 12.52 2.72
N PHE A 151 -3.83 11.29 2.52
CA PHE A 151 -4.37 10.78 1.27
C PHE A 151 -5.83 10.39 1.50
N SER A 152 -6.68 10.70 0.53
CA SER A 152 -8.03 10.17 0.45
C SER A 152 -8.15 9.22 -0.74
N PHE A 153 -8.90 8.15 -0.53
CA PHE A 153 -9.16 7.09 -1.48
C PHE A 153 -10.68 7.00 -1.65
N LYS A 154 -11.20 7.30 -2.83
CA LYS A 154 -12.59 7.01 -3.18
C LYS A 154 -12.78 5.50 -3.33
N ALA A 155 -14.01 5.04 -3.15
CA ALA A 155 -14.42 3.68 -3.48
C ALA A 155 -14.13 3.34 -4.96
N PRO A 156 -14.01 2.04 -5.33
CA PRO A 156 -13.89 1.58 -6.71
C PRO A 156 -14.87 2.28 -7.66
N ALA A 157 -14.37 2.67 -8.83
CA ALA A 157 -15.07 3.50 -9.82
C ALA A 157 -15.77 4.77 -9.26
N ASN A 158 -15.25 5.35 -8.17
CA ASN A 158 -15.86 6.45 -7.40
C ASN A 158 -17.28 6.15 -6.84
N GLY A 159 -17.63 4.87 -6.71
CA GLY A 159 -18.98 4.41 -6.33
C GLY A 159 -19.20 4.20 -4.83
N THR A 160 -19.49 2.95 -4.46
CA THR A 160 -19.82 2.48 -3.10
C THR A 160 -19.17 1.12 -2.86
N VAL A 161 -18.70 0.87 -1.64
CA VAL A 161 -18.42 -0.48 -1.13
C VAL A 161 -19.36 -0.81 0.03
N ASN A 162 -20.05 -1.94 -0.07
CA ASN A 162 -20.79 -2.54 1.04
C ASN A 162 -19.90 -3.59 1.72
N ALA A 163 -19.41 -3.27 2.91
CA ALA A 163 -18.62 -4.13 3.79
C ALA A 163 -19.43 -4.60 5.02
N SER A 164 -20.77 -4.67 4.93
CA SER A 164 -21.66 -5.00 6.06
C SER A 164 -21.29 -6.30 6.78
N GLN A 165 -20.85 -7.31 6.02
CA GLN A 165 -20.44 -8.61 6.56
C GLN A 165 -19.05 -8.59 7.21
N SER A 166 -18.16 -7.68 6.79
CA SER A 166 -16.75 -7.65 7.21
C SER A 166 -16.55 -7.34 8.70
N GLY A 167 -15.66 -8.08 9.36
CA GLY A 167 -15.22 -7.78 10.73
C GLY A 167 -14.05 -6.79 10.82
N THR A 168 -13.20 -6.73 9.80
CA THR A 168 -11.84 -6.12 9.91
C THR A 168 -11.51 -5.26 8.69
N LEU A 169 -11.03 -4.03 8.91
CA LEU A 169 -10.26 -3.28 7.91
C LEU A 169 -8.84 -3.84 7.85
N VAL A 170 -8.36 -4.14 6.65
CA VAL A 170 -6.98 -4.55 6.39
C VAL A 170 -6.32 -3.49 5.52
N ILE A 171 -5.22 -2.91 6.01
CA ILE A 171 -4.55 -1.79 5.36
C ILE A 171 -3.04 -1.98 5.42
N SER A 172 -2.35 -1.78 4.29
CA SER A 172 -0.90 -1.62 4.30
C SER A 172 -0.54 -0.15 4.18
N MET A 173 0.20 0.34 5.17
CA MET A 173 0.65 1.72 5.28
C MET A 173 1.89 1.80 6.18
N GLY A 174 2.49 2.97 6.29
CA GLY A 174 3.58 3.22 7.22
C GLY A 174 4.31 4.51 6.92
N ASN A 175 5.35 4.81 7.72
CA ASN A 175 6.23 5.93 7.46
C ASN A 175 7.51 5.45 6.76
N GLY A 176 7.84 6.10 5.65
CA GLY A 176 8.70 5.48 4.64
C GLY A 176 10.17 5.39 5.04
N ALA A 177 10.86 4.37 4.53
CA ALA A 177 12.30 4.13 4.71
C ALA A 177 13.17 5.15 3.92
N ALA A 178 12.95 6.44 4.16
CA ALA A 178 13.72 7.53 3.62
C ALA A 178 14.98 7.80 4.46
N SER A 179 15.96 8.50 3.87
CA SER A 179 17.12 9.06 4.58
C SER A 179 16.76 10.18 5.57
N ASN A 180 15.52 10.66 5.55
CA ASN A 180 15.00 11.71 6.42
C ASN A 180 14.24 11.08 7.58
N VAL A 181 14.51 11.52 8.82
CA VAL A 181 13.83 11.03 10.03
C VAL A 181 12.33 11.27 9.94
N ASN A 182 11.52 10.23 10.05
CA ASN A 182 10.08 10.37 10.24
C ASN A 182 9.80 10.79 11.69
N SER A 183 9.12 11.91 11.85
CA SER A 183 8.79 12.49 13.15
C SER A 183 7.54 11.83 13.74
N HIS A 184 6.48 11.68 12.93
CA HIS A 184 5.17 11.17 13.35
C HIS A 184 4.98 9.68 13.03
N ASN A 185 4.30 8.98 13.93
CA ASN A 185 3.98 7.55 13.89
C ASN A 185 2.49 7.26 14.16
N THR A 186 1.66 8.24 14.52
CA THR A 186 0.22 8.05 14.72
C THR A 186 -0.55 8.48 13.47
N PHE A 187 -1.11 7.52 12.73
CA PHE A 187 -1.93 7.78 11.55
C PHE A 187 -3.41 7.63 11.92
N VAL A 188 -4.21 8.66 11.66
CA VAL A 188 -5.67 8.61 11.77
C VAL A 188 -6.22 7.99 10.49
N ILE A 189 -6.94 6.88 10.61
CA ILE A 189 -7.75 6.32 9.53
C ILE A 189 -9.19 6.78 9.72
N ASP A 190 -9.81 7.26 8.66
CA ASP A 190 -11.08 7.99 8.66
C ASP A 190 -11.97 7.44 7.53
N ILE A 191 -12.99 6.64 7.90
CA ILE A 191 -13.86 5.92 6.97
C ILE A 191 -15.20 6.66 6.87
N GLN A 192 -15.62 6.95 5.64
CA GLN A 192 -16.67 7.92 5.32
C GLN A 192 -17.69 7.33 4.33
N GLY A 193 -18.97 7.62 4.52
CA GLY A 193 -20.05 6.98 3.78
C GLY A 193 -21.42 7.65 3.85
N GLY A 194 -22.35 7.12 3.06
CA GLY A 194 -23.66 7.72 2.83
C GLY A 194 -23.60 8.97 1.93
N THR A 195 -24.34 10.01 2.31
CA THR A 195 -24.37 11.30 1.60
C THR A 195 -23.30 12.25 2.17
N GLN A 196 -22.67 13.03 1.29
CA GLN A 196 -21.82 14.17 1.67
C GLN A 196 -22.62 15.47 1.54
N ASP A 197 -22.58 16.33 2.56
CA ASP A 197 -23.13 17.68 2.50
C ASP A 197 -22.27 18.57 1.58
N SER A 198 -22.89 19.22 0.61
CA SER A 198 -22.18 19.99 -0.43
C SER A 198 -21.67 21.36 0.03
N SER A 199 -22.05 21.82 1.24
CA SER A 199 -21.67 23.13 1.78
C SER A 199 -20.58 23.05 2.85
N THR A 200 -20.56 21.96 3.61
CA THR A 200 -19.64 21.69 4.73
C THR A 200 -18.67 20.55 4.46
N TYR A 201 -18.87 19.78 3.38
CA TYR A 201 -18.15 18.55 3.05
C TYR A 201 -18.23 17.43 4.11
N ALA A 202 -19.11 17.56 5.11
CA ALA A 202 -19.33 16.55 6.14
C ALA A 202 -20.08 15.32 5.57
N TRP A 203 -19.81 14.14 6.12
CA TRP A 203 -20.47 12.89 5.73
C TRP A 203 -21.54 12.48 6.72
N SER A 204 -22.66 11.95 6.21
CA SER A 204 -23.75 11.41 7.05
C SER A 204 -23.34 10.23 7.93
N ASN A 205 -22.31 9.47 7.52
CA ASN A 205 -21.65 8.44 8.33
C ASN A 205 -20.14 8.66 8.27
N GLN A 206 -19.50 8.76 9.42
CA GLN A 206 -18.06 8.93 9.53
C GLN A 206 -17.55 8.30 10.83
N CYS A 207 -16.60 7.37 10.72
CA CYS A 207 -15.97 6.73 11.86
C CYS A 207 -14.46 6.58 11.65
N SER A 208 -13.68 6.84 12.71
CA SER A 208 -12.22 6.93 12.64
C SER A 208 -11.52 6.16 13.78
N VAL A 209 -10.25 5.87 13.58
CA VAL A 209 -9.36 5.23 14.57
C VAL A 209 -7.94 5.76 14.45
N ASP A 210 -7.27 5.91 15.58
CA ASP A 210 -5.85 6.26 15.65
C ASP A 210 -5.03 4.95 15.59
N GLN A 211 -4.24 4.76 14.53
CA GLN A 211 -3.33 3.63 14.39
C GLN A 211 -1.89 4.11 14.59
N VAL A 212 -1.29 3.75 15.72
CA VAL A 212 0.15 3.91 15.94
C VAL A 212 0.89 2.89 15.07
N LEU A 213 1.89 3.36 14.32
CA LEU A 213 2.75 2.53 13.49
C LEU A 213 3.77 1.75 14.32
N ASP A 214 3.95 0.48 13.98
CA ASP A 214 5.02 -0.37 14.51
C ASP A 214 6.09 -0.58 13.44
N ASN A 215 7.15 0.21 13.54
CA ASN A 215 8.25 0.21 12.58
C ASN A 215 9.28 -0.91 12.79
N SER A 216 9.11 -1.79 13.80
CA SER A 216 10.02 -2.91 14.08
C SER A 216 10.13 -3.93 12.95
N THR A 217 9.09 -4.02 12.13
CA THR A 217 8.84 -5.12 11.18
C THR A 217 8.29 -4.60 9.84
N ASN A 218 8.63 -3.36 9.48
CA ASN A 218 8.35 -2.80 8.16
C ASN A 218 9.12 -3.52 7.06
N ASN A 219 8.59 -3.51 5.84
CA ASN A 219 9.35 -3.89 4.64
C ASN A 219 10.41 -2.83 4.27
N THR A 220 11.22 -3.11 3.24
CA THR A 220 12.28 -2.23 2.71
C THR A 220 11.83 -0.80 2.36
N TYR A 221 10.53 -0.56 2.17
CA TYR A 221 9.99 0.76 1.86
C TYR A 221 9.38 1.49 3.06
N GLY A 222 9.31 0.88 4.25
CA GLY A 222 8.65 1.46 5.43
C GLY A 222 7.14 1.21 5.48
N LEU A 223 6.67 0.09 4.90
CA LEU A 223 5.26 -0.32 4.91
C LEU A 223 5.05 -1.58 5.76
N LYS A 224 3.95 -1.62 6.49
CA LYS A 224 3.46 -2.79 7.25
C LYS A 224 1.97 -3.00 7.03
N THR A 225 1.49 -4.24 7.14
CA THR A 225 0.06 -4.58 7.13
C THR A 225 -0.50 -4.48 8.55
N TYR A 226 -1.61 -3.75 8.70
CA TYR A 226 -2.40 -3.64 9.91
C TYR A 226 -3.76 -4.31 9.70
N ARG A 227 -4.27 -4.97 10.76
CA ARG A 227 -5.61 -5.57 10.82
C ARG A 227 -6.36 -4.88 11.95
N ILE A 228 -7.37 -4.10 11.59
CA ILE A 228 -8.08 -3.17 12.47
C ILE A 228 -9.52 -3.64 12.59
N ALA A 229 -9.92 -4.07 13.78
CA ALA A 229 -11.30 -4.48 14.04
C ALA A 229 -12.24 -3.28 13.86
N LEU A 230 -13.28 -3.43 13.02
CA LEU A 230 -14.20 -2.32 12.73
C LEU A 230 -14.98 -1.88 13.98
N SER A 231 -15.17 -2.77 14.96
CA SER A 231 -15.75 -2.47 16.27
C SER A 231 -14.91 -1.52 17.14
N GLY A 232 -13.65 -1.26 16.78
CA GLY A 232 -12.78 -0.26 17.43
C GLY A 232 -12.86 1.15 16.83
N LEU A 233 -13.68 1.37 15.79
CA LEU A 233 -13.87 2.68 15.17
C LEU A 233 -14.79 3.57 16.03
N THR A 234 -14.35 4.79 16.31
CA THR A 234 -15.17 5.82 16.97
C THR A 234 -15.93 6.61 15.90
N CYS A 235 -17.26 6.58 15.94
CA CYS A 235 -18.10 7.31 14.99
C CYS A 235 -18.36 8.75 15.45
N SER A 236 -17.97 9.72 14.61
CA SER A 236 -18.28 11.14 14.78
C SER A 236 -19.61 11.53 14.12
N ALA A 237 -20.05 10.77 13.11
CA ALA A 237 -21.36 10.91 12.48
C ALA A 237 -21.96 9.53 12.13
N GLY A 238 -23.29 9.42 12.19
CA GLY A 238 -24.02 8.22 11.80
C GLY A 238 -23.76 7.01 12.72
N THR A 239 -23.71 5.81 12.14
CA THR A 239 -23.38 4.58 12.88
C THR A 239 -22.45 3.68 12.09
N LEU A 240 -21.67 2.83 12.77
CA LEU A 240 -20.81 1.84 12.11
C LEU A 240 -21.60 0.89 11.19
N ALA A 241 -22.82 0.52 11.57
CA ALA A 241 -23.67 -0.36 10.76
C ALA A 241 -24.09 0.31 9.43
N ALA A 242 -24.53 1.57 9.50
CA ALA A 242 -24.89 2.35 8.31
C ALA A 242 -23.65 2.69 7.46
N LEU A 243 -22.52 3.03 8.08
CA LEU A 243 -21.25 3.25 7.40
C LEU A 243 -20.82 2.04 6.58
N LYS A 244 -20.83 0.84 7.19
CA LYS A 244 -20.43 -0.41 6.51
C LYS A 244 -21.32 -0.76 5.32
N ALA A 245 -22.55 -0.27 5.24
CA ALA A 245 -23.45 -0.53 4.12
C ALA A 245 -23.14 0.32 2.87
N ASP A 246 -22.60 1.53 3.05
CA ASP A 246 -22.34 2.50 1.97
C ASP A 246 -21.03 3.27 2.18
N ILE A 247 -19.88 2.57 2.14
CA ILE A 247 -18.56 3.19 2.25
C ILE A 247 -18.22 3.87 0.91
N LYS A 248 -17.98 5.18 0.96
CA LYS A 248 -17.68 6.04 -0.21
C LYS A 248 -16.21 6.41 -0.30
N GLN A 249 -15.57 6.58 0.85
CA GLN A 249 -14.24 7.17 0.96
C GLN A 249 -13.52 6.65 2.21
N ILE A 250 -12.22 6.45 2.10
CA ILE A 250 -11.32 6.17 3.22
C ILE A 250 -10.18 7.18 3.14
N SER A 251 -9.84 7.82 4.24
CA SER A 251 -8.70 8.74 4.31
C SER A 251 -7.69 8.27 5.35
N VAL A 252 -6.41 8.39 5.04
CA VAL A 252 -5.30 8.13 5.96
C VAL A 252 -4.54 9.44 6.11
N LYS A 253 -4.40 9.94 7.34
CA LYS A 253 -3.87 11.27 7.62
C LYS A 253 -3.09 11.33 8.93
N VAL A 254 -2.04 12.14 8.95
CA VAL A 254 -1.47 12.67 10.20
C VAL A 254 -2.31 13.88 10.60
N VAL A 255 -2.55 14.05 11.89
CA VAL A 255 -3.30 15.17 12.47
C VAL A 255 -2.53 15.67 13.69
N GLY A 256 -2.38 16.97 13.85
CA GLY A 256 -1.70 17.55 15.00
C GLY A 256 -2.47 17.32 16.31
N GLY A 257 -1.77 17.43 17.44
CA GLY A 257 -2.26 17.08 18.77
C GLY A 257 -2.31 15.56 19.03
N LYS A 258 -1.95 14.73 18.06
CA LYS A 258 -1.84 13.26 18.21
C LYS A 258 -0.48 12.81 18.73
N GLU A 259 0.57 13.62 18.54
CA GLU A 259 1.92 13.34 19.04
C GLU A 259 2.54 14.64 19.61
N PRO A 260 2.08 15.16 20.76
CA PRO A 260 2.37 16.54 21.20
C PRO A 260 3.86 16.94 21.24
N THR A 261 4.76 15.99 21.51
CA THR A 261 6.23 16.20 21.51
C THR A 261 6.81 16.44 20.10
N LYS A 262 6.12 15.97 19.06
CA LYS A 262 6.40 16.24 17.64
C LYS A 262 5.70 17.54 17.24
N ASP A 263 4.39 17.62 17.53
CA ASP A 263 3.52 18.76 17.19
C ASP A 263 4.09 20.11 17.67
N SER A 264 4.69 20.14 18.85
CA SER A 264 5.26 21.36 19.46
C SER A 264 6.71 21.68 19.08
N SER A 265 7.37 20.85 18.28
CA SER A 265 8.80 20.99 17.98
C SER A 265 9.05 22.01 16.86
N THR A 266 9.98 22.94 17.11
CA THR A 266 10.42 24.00 16.19
C THR A 266 11.62 23.62 15.30
N ALA A 267 12.11 22.38 15.44
CA ALA A 267 13.00 21.79 14.44
C ALA A 267 12.20 21.38 13.19
N ASN A 268 12.88 21.13 12.07
CA ASN A 268 12.22 20.55 10.89
C ASN A 268 11.79 19.10 11.18
N ASN A 269 10.50 18.91 11.45
CA ASN A 269 9.87 17.61 11.61
C ASN A 269 9.29 17.20 10.26
N SER A 270 9.93 16.23 9.60
CA SER A 270 9.41 15.62 8.37
C SER A 270 8.66 14.31 8.68
N THR A 271 7.68 13.95 7.87
CA THR A 271 7.05 12.61 7.88
C THR A 271 6.69 12.22 6.45
N LEU A 272 7.30 11.14 5.94
CA LEU A 272 6.85 10.47 4.70
C LEU A 272 5.74 9.48 5.04
N MET A 273 4.49 9.80 4.79
CA MET A 273 3.38 8.85 4.87
C MET A 273 3.26 8.09 3.56
N GLN A 274 3.11 6.76 3.61
CA GLN A 274 2.78 5.91 2.47
C GLN A 274 1.58 5.00 2.76
N VAL A 275 0.79 4.68 1.73
CA VAL A 275 -0.33 3.73 1.76
C VAL A 275 -0.25 2.85 0.51
N SER A 276 -0.42 1.54 0.68
CA SER A 276 -0.13 0.51 -0.33
C SER A 276 -1.33 -0.34 -0.74
N TYR A 277 -2.17 -0.74 0.20
CA TYR A 277 -3.49 -1.29 -0.11
C TYR A 277 -4.49 -1.03 1.01
N ILE A 278 -5.77 -1.05 0.67
CA ILE A 278 -6.91 -0.98 1.58
C ILE A 278 -7.96 -2.01 1.15
N GLY A 279 -8.48 -2.77 2.09
CA GLY A 279 -9.59 -3.72 1.87
C GLY A 279 -10.23 -4.17 3.17
N PHE A 280 -11.32 -4.93 3.09
CA PHE A 280 -12.09 -5.41 4.24
C PHE A 280 -12.13 -6.93 4.27
N ALA A 281 -11.73 -7.55 5.39
CA ALA A 281 -11.85 -8.98 5.58
C ALA A 281 -13.27 -9.34 6.04
N LEU A 282 -13.87 -10.34 5.39
CA LEU A 282 -15.10 -11.01 5.80
C LEU A 282 -14.87 -11.74 7.13
#